data_AF-A0A545UYU1-F1
#
_entry.id   AF-A0A545UYU1-F1
#
_cell.length_a   1.000
_cell.length_b   1.000
_cell.length_c   1.000
_cell.angle_alpha   90.00
_cell.angle_beta   90.00
_cell.angle_gamma   90.00
#
_symmetry.space_group_name_H-M   'P 1'
#
loop_
_entity.id
_entity.type
_entity.pdbx_description
1 polymer ?
#
loop_
_entity_poly.entity_id
_entity_poly.type
_entity_poly.pdbx_seq_one_letter_code
_entity_poly.pdbx_strand_id
1 'polypeptide(L)'
;MVSFYRTAVILATALQGAQAWGVLGHATVAYIAQNYLTNDTASWAKEVLGDDSDSYLASIASWADQYRSTSAGKWSAPLHFIDAEDNPPSSCNVDYERDCGSKGCSISAIANYTQRVSDGRLSQAHVDEALKFLVHFLGDVTQPLHDEAYEVGGNDIKVTFDGYPDNLHADWDTYIPQKKVGGSKLTDAQSWAGALVAEIESGALKGQAAGWIAGDSIADPIASATRWASDANAYVCSVVMPNGAAALQQGDLYPDYYNSVIGTVELQIAKGGYRLGNWLNNIYSTKIAKRSVDAPLPDLSGRDLLPVGRPLSRAKLAREAMDQASRESARNTLVMDAFTPESVRRFIQFLYTNDYDATNIHDEQPQPAKSAATDETSTVESDSNSTANGTRATVALSSRSTEISSLEARHPAFRIILAHARMNAIGDHYDVPDLVKLANARINTAMVGASPDSPWIIGLPAIAEAALEIANNGGLSEILATAVSKNISTILNMGTLEGSSLMTPFCLELLKKCNAANQALSESLPNKTRTLNKVCTRYRKAADQVARQRKAAFILNTTPKRRCGM
;
A
#
# COMPACT_ATOMS: atom_id res chain seq x y z
N MET A 1 -23.56 -44.33 36.26
CA MET A 1 -23.81 -43.24 35.30
C MET A 1 -22.82 -42.13 35.61
N VAL A 2 -21.75 -42.01 34.84
CA VAL A 2 -20.75 -40.93 34.99
C VAL A 2 -20.72 -40.19 33.66
N SER A 3 -21.16 -38.94 33.69
CA SER A 3 -21.27 -38.06 32.53
C SER A 3 -19.92 -37.36 32.29
N PHE A 4 -19.37 -37.53 31.09
CA PHE A 4 -18.15 -36.84 30.66
C PHE A 4 -18.51 -35.46 30.10
N TYR A 5 -18.01 -34.40 30.74
CA TYR A 5 -17.99 -33.05 30.17
C TYR A 5 -17.01 -33.01 29.00
N ARG A 6 -17.50 -32.69 27.80
CA ARG A 6 -16.67 -32.37 26.63
C ARG A 6 -16.36 -30.87 26.65
N THR A 7 -15.17 -30.50 27.09
CA THR A 7 -14.60 -29.18 26.87
C THR A 7 -14.22 -29.07 25.39
N ALA A 8 -14.92 -28.22 24.65
CA ALA A 8 -14.51 -27.85 23.29
C ALA A 8 -13.36 -26.82 23.40
N VAL A 9 -12.14 -27.26 23.09
CA VAL A 9 -11.01 -26.36 22.87
C VAL A 9 -11.18 -25.75 21.49
N ILE A 10 -11.49 -24.46 21.44
CA ILE A 10 -11.49 -23.68 20.19
C ILE A 10 -10.02 -23.41 19.87
N LEU A 11 -9.49 -24.12 18.88
CA LEU A 11 -8.15 -23.90 18.34
C LEU A 11 -8.20 -22.62 17.49
N ALA A 12 -7.60 -21.54 17.98
CA ALA A 12 -7.38 -20.33 17.20
C ALA A 12 -6.27 -20.60 16.18
N THR A 13 -6.65 -20.97 14.96
CA THR A 13 -5.71 -20.98 13.82
C THR A 13 -5.37 -19.53 13.48
N ALA A 14 -4.19 -19.08 13.91
CA ALA A 14 -3.60 -17.85 13.40
C ALA A 14 -3.32 -18.05 11.91
N LEU A 15 -4.04 -17.32 11.05
CA LEU A 15 -3.64 -17.15 9.66
C LEU A 15 -2.36 -16.30 9.64
N GLN A 16 -1.21 -16.96 9.74
CA GLN A 16 0.10 -16.37 9.57
C GLN A 16 0.37 -16.32 8.06
N GLY A 17 0.16 -15.16 7.45
CA GLY A 17 0.62 -14.93 6.09
C GLY A 17 2.14 -14.99 6.04
N ALA A 18 2.68 -15.74 5.09
CA ALA A 18 4.10 -15.88 4.78
C ALA A 18 4.84 -14.54 4.77
N GLN A 19 5.48 -14.20 5.89
CA GLN A 19 6.54 -13.21 6.00
C GLN A 19 7.72 -13.70 5.16
N ALA A 20 8.67 -12.83 4.83
CA ALA A 20 9.99 -13.36 4.49
C ALA A 20 10.64 -13.98 5.72
N TRP A 21 11.98 -14.12 5.78
CA TRP A 21 12.64 -14.54 7.02
C TRP A 21 11.90 -13.93 8.21
N GLY A 22 11.43 -14.73 9.17
CA GLY A 22 10.58 -14.21 10.23
C GLY A 22 11.32 -13.11 11.01
N VAL A 23 10.62 -12.44 11.94
CA VAL A 23 11.18 -11.30 12.71
C VAL A 23 12.61 -11.53 13.21
N LEU A 24 12.90 -12.75 13.69
CA LEU A 24 14.24 -13.18 14.11
C LEU A 24 15.28 -13.10 12.97
N GLY A 25 14.98 -13.69 11.81
CA GLY A 25 15.90 -13.76 10.68
C GLY A 25 16.20 -12.36 10.11
N HIS A 26 15.19 -11.51 9.92
CA HIS A 26 15.39 -10.13 9.49
C HIS A 26 16.25 -9.31 10.45
N ALA A 27 15.95 -9.37 11.75
CA ALA A 27 16.77 -8.70 12.74
C ALA A 27 18.21 -9.22 12.74
N THR A 28 18.41 -10.53 12.55
CA THR A 28 19.74 -11.15 12.49
C THR A 28 20.52 -10.68 11.27
N VAL A 29 19.91 -10.68 10.08
CA VAL A 29 20.49 -10.13 8.84
C VAL A 29 20.92 -8.66 9.06
N ALA A 30 20.06 -7.85 9.65
CA ALA A 30 20.34 -6.45 9.93
C ALA A 30 21.50 -6.26 10.93
N TYR A 31 21.55 -7.05 12.01
CA TYR A 31 22.66 -6.99 12.97
C TYR A 31 24.00 -7.42 12.35
N ILE A 32 24.01 -8.46 11.50
CA ILE A 32 25.21 -8.85 10.75
C ILE A 32 25.64 -7.70 9.83
N ALA A 33 24.70 -7.07 9.11
CA ALA A 33 25.01 -5.94 8.25
C ALA A 33 25.65 -4.77 9.03
N GLN A 34 25.10 -4.41 10.20
CA GLN A 34 25.64 -3.36 11.07
C GLN A 34 27.12 -3.59 11.43
N ASN A 35 27.56 -4.85 11.59
CA ASN A 35 28.96 -5.19 11.87
C ASN A 35 29.91 -4.89 10.70
N TYR A 36 29.40 -4.93 9.46
CA TYR A 36 30.19 -4.74 8.24
C TYR A 36 30.05 -3.34 7.61
N LEU A 37 29.28 -2.44 8.23
CA LEU A 37 29.20 -1.05 7.77
C LEU A 37 30.46 -0.27 8.14
N THR A 38 30.88 0.63 7.25
CA THR A 38 31.86 1.66 7.63
C THR A 38 31.22 2.65 8.61
N ASN A 39 32.04 3.33 9.42
CA ASN A 39 31.55 4.33 10.37
C ASN A 39 30.71 5.43 9.69
N ASP A 40 31.09 5.84 8.48
CA ASP A 40 30.37 6.86 7.72
C ASP A 40 29.02 6.35 7.22
N THR A 41 28.96 5.11 6.70
CA THR A 41 27.70 4.49 6.26
C THR A 41 26.77 4.26 7.44
N ALA A 42 27.29 3.81 8.59
CA ALA A 42 26.51 3.63 9.81
C ALA A 42 25.93 4.98 10.30
N SER A 43 26.76 6.03 10.33
CA SER A 43 26.31 7.38 10.73
C SER A 43 25.22 7.91 9.79
N TRP A 44 25.39 7.71 8.48
CA TRP A 44 24.39 8.08 7.48
C TRP A 44 23.07 7.33 7.66
N ALA A 45 23.12 6.02 7.87
CA ALA A 45 21.92 5.21 8.06
C ALA A 45 21.17 5.61 9.35
N LYS A 46 21.90 5.87 10.45
CA LYS A 46 21.32 6.40 11.70
C LYS A 46 20.63 7.75 11.51
N GLU A 47 21.28 8.67 10.79
CA GLU A 47 20.69 9.98 10.45
C GLU A 47 19.42 9.81 9.59
N VAL A 48 19.46 8.89 8.60
CA VAL A 48 18.33 8.67 7.72
C VAL A 48 17.09 8.18 8.47
N LEU A 49 17.30 7.24 9.41
CA LEU A 49 16.25 6.60 10.19
C LEU A 49 15.83 7.41 11.43
N GLY A 50 16.63 8.40 11.83
CA GLY A 50 16.43 9.12 13.08
C GLY A 50 16.57 8.24 14.33
N ASP A 51 17.41 7.20 14.25
CA ASP A 51 17.64 6.22 15.30
C ASP A 51 19.16 6.05 15.50
N ASP A 52 19.68 6.46 16.66
CA ASP A 52 21.09 6.36 17.02
C ASP A 52 21.44 5.11 17.85
N SER A 53 20.45 4.24 18.11
CA SER A 53 20.61 3.03 18.93
C SER A 53 21.55 2.01 18.31
N ASP A 54 21.92 1.00 19.09
CA ASP A 54 22.70 -0.15 18.62
C ASP A 54 21.87 -1.12 17.76
N SER A 55 20.56 -0.87 17.63
CA SER A 55 19.62 -1.69 16.86
C SER A 55 19.03 -0.95 15.66
N TYR A 56 19.59 0.18 15.24
CA TYR A 56 18.99 1.07 14.25
C TYR A 56 18.54 0.41 12.92
N LEU A 57 19.24 -0.62 12.42
CA LEU A 57 18.75 -1.41 11.29
C LEU A 57 17.83 -2.56 11.74
N ALA A 58 18.19 -3.24 12.84
CA ALA A 58 17.46 -4.41 13.31
C ALA A 58 16.03 -4.08 13.79
N SER A 59 15.82 -2.90 14.36
CA SER A 59 14.52 -2.41 14.85
C SER A 59 13.51 -2.18 13.71
N ILE A 60 14.00 -1.85 12.51
CA ILE A 60 13.17 -1.58 11.32
C ILE A 60 13.15 -2.76 10.35
N ALA A 61 13.92 -3.83 10.60
CA ALA A 61 14.14 -4.90 9.63
C ALA A 61 12.87 -5.66 9.24
N SER A 62 11.83 -5.68 10.09
CA SER A 62 10.53 -6.29 9.79
C SER A 62 9.43 -5.28 9.44
N TRP A 63 9.78 -4.01 9.19
CA TRP A 63 8.79 -2.97 8.88
C TRP A 63 8.04 -3.24 7.58
N ALA A 64 8.70 -3.70 6.51
CA ALA A 64 8.07 -3.90 5.20
C ALA A 64 6.96 -4.97 5.26
N ASP A 65 7.20 -6.01 6.03
CA ASP A 65 6.28 -7.08 6.37
C ASP A 65 5.02 -6.61 7.11
N GLN A 66 5.19 -5.68 8.05
CA GLN A 66 4.07 -5.00 8.71
C GLN A 66 3.34 -4.07 7.74
N TYR A 67 4.08 -3.33 6.92
CA TYR A 67 3.55 -2.35 5.98
C TYR A 67 2.68 -2.98 4.90
N ARG A 68 3.11 -4.09 4.28
CA ARG A 68 2.34 -4.81 3.25
C ARG A 68 1.01 -5.38 3.77
N SER A 69 0.88 -5.53 5.09
CA SER A 69 -0.36 -5.97 5.74
C SER A 69 -1.36 -4.82 5.93
N THR A 70 -0.95 -3.57 5.70
CA THR A 70 -1.82 -2.38 5.74
C THR A 70 -2.49 -2.13 4.39
N SER A 71 -3.62 -1.42 4.38
CA SER A 71 -4.25 -0.97 3.12
C SER A 71 -3.33 -0.09 2.27
N ALA A 72 -2.51 0.75 2.92
CA ALA A 72 -1.58 1.65 2.25
C ALA A 72 -0.37 0.91 1.65
N GLY A 73 0.08 -0.18 2.26
CA GLY A 73 1.25 -0.92 1.83
C GLY A 73 0.98 -2.19 1.04
N LYS A 74 -0.28 -2.62 0.90
CA LYS A 74 -0.65 -3.87 0.20
C LYS A 74 -0.05 -4.01 -1.20
N TRP A 75 0.19 -2.90 -1.89
CA TRP A 75 0.85 -2.87 -3.20
C TRP A 75 2.28 -3.42 -3.17
N SER A 76 2.97 -3.38 -2.02
CA SER A 76 4.34 -3.84 -1.86
C SER A 76 4.45 -5.35 -1.63
N ALA A 77 3.34 -6.08 -1.43
CA ALA A 77 3.39 -7.51 -1.13
C ALA A 77 4.17 -8.35 -2.17
N PRO A 78 4.03 -8.13 -3.50
CA PRO A 78 4.81 -8.87 -4.50
C PRO A 78 6.32 -8.57 -4.47
N LEU A 79 6.73 -7.47 -3.82
CA LEU A 79 8.13 -7.04 -3.78
C LEU A 79 8.99 -7.88 -2.84
N HIS A 80 8.39 -8.77 -2.04
CA HIS A 80 9.10 -9.63 -1.10
C HIS A 80 9.70 -10.87 -1.75
N PHE A 81 9.31 -11.21 -2.98
CA PHE A 81 9.71 -12.47 -3.60
C PHE A 81 9.87 -12.33 -5.11
N ILE A 82 10.45 -13.35 -5.73
CA ILE A 82 10.39 -13.60 -7.16
C ILE A 82 9.92 -15.04 -7.38
N ASP A 83 8.77 -15.21 -8.00
CA ASP A 83 8.21 -16.54 -8.30
C ASP A 83 8.98 -17.13 -9.51
N ALA A 84 10.07 -17.84 -9.25
CA ALA A 84 10.86 -18.51 -10.27
C ALA A 84 10.06 -19.63 -10.94
N GLU A 85 9.82 -19.53 -12.24
CA GLU A 85 9.01 -20.51 -13.00
C GLU A 85 9.90 -21.65 -13.56
N ASP A 86 10.57 -22.36 -12.66
CA ASP A 86 11.42 -23.52 -12.95
C ASP A 86 10.73 -24.85 -12.58
N ASN A 87 11.47 -25.94 -12.30
CA ASN A 87 10.88 -27.26 -12.08
C ASN A 87 11.63 -28.06 -10.99
N PRO A 88 11.54 -27.65 -9.72
CA PRO A 88 12.21 -28.34 -8.62
C PRO A 88 11.66 -29.76 -8.40
N PRO A 89 12.50 -30.73 -7.98
CA PRO A 89 13.95 -30.61 -7.76
C PRO A 89 14.80 -30.82 -9.02
N SER A 90 14.19 -30.99 -10.20
CA SER A 90 14.92 -31.40 -11.41
C SER A 90 15.75 -30.27 -12.06
N SER A 91 15.27 -29.03 -11.98
CA SER A 91 15.93 -27.85 -12.52
C SER A 91 15.50 -26.64 -11.71
N CYS A 92 16.47 -25.89 -11.18
CA CYS A 92 16.25 -24.63 -10.49
C CYS A 92 16.99 -23.51 -11.22
N ASN A 93 16.28 -22.46 -11.60
CA ASN A 93 16.84 -21.27 -12.22
C ASN A 93 15.92 -20.06 -12.09
N VAL A 94 16.52 -18.89 -11.92
CA VAL A 94 15.83 -17.59 -11.93
C VAL A 94 16.10 -16.88 -13.26
N ASP A 95 15.06 -16.35 -13.88
CA ASP A 95 15.12 -15.46 -15.05
C ASP A 95 14.25 -14.23 -14.77
N TYR A 96 14.89 -13.07 -14.63
CA TYR A 96 14.21 -11.82 -14.26
C TYR A 96 13.03 -11.47 -15.18
N GLU A 97 13.21 -11.61 -16.50
CA GLU A 97 12.22 -11.25 -17.51
C GLU A 97 11.03 -12.22 -17.53
N ARG A 98 11.26 -13.48 -17.16
CA ARG A 98 10.22 -14.52 -17.01
C ARG A 98 9.49 -14.37 -15.68
N ASP A 99 10.21 -14.11 -14.61
CA ASP A 99 9.74 -14.40 -13.25
C ASP A 99 9.21 -13.17 -12.51
N CYS A 100 9.75 -11.97 -12.77
CA CYS A 100 9.40 -10.79 -11.97
C CYS A 100 7.93 -10.34 -12.11
N GLY A 101 7.35 -10.48 -13.30
CA GLY A 101 5.96 -10.10 -13.57
C GLY A 101 5.70 -8.58 -13.60
N SER A 102 4.45 -8.21 -13.87
CA SER A 102 4.03 -6.81 -14.11
C SER A 102 3.76 -6.00 -12.85
N LYS A 103 3.71 -6.64 -11.68
CA LYS A 103 3.52 -5.99 -10.37
C LYS A 103 4.84 -5.71 -9.64
N GLY A 104 5.96 -6.16 -10.22
CA GLY A 104 7.26 -6.14 -9.58
C GLY A 104 7.49 -7.36 -8.68
N CYS A 105 8.76 -7.52 -8.34
CA CYS A 105 9.35 -8.60 -7.54
C CYS A 105 10.52 -8.05 -6.70
N SER A 106 11.09 -8.88 -5.84
CA SER A 106 12.28 -8.58 -5.00
C SER A 106 13.42 -7.94 -5.79
N ILE A 107 13.76 -8.46 -6.97
CA ILE A 107 14.82 -7.93 -7.82
C ILE A 107 14.54 -6.49 -8.27
N SER A 108 13.33 -6.24 -8.81
CA SER A 108 12.92 -4.90 -9.25
C SER A 108 12.85 -3.91 -8.08
N ALA A 109 12.45 -4.38 -6.90
CA ALA A 109 12.37 -3.59 -5.69
C ALA A 109 13.76 -3.17 -5.20
N ILE A 110 14.70 -4.11 -5.14
CA ILE A 110 16.11 -3.81 -4.79
C ILE A 110 16.67 -2.75 -5.72
N ALA A 111 16.43 -2.85 -7.02
CA ALA A 111 16.86 -1.83 -7.98
C ALA A 111 16.19 -0.46 -7.74
N ASN A 112 14.87 -0.43 -7.55
CA ASN A 112 14.13 0.81 -7.30
C ASN A 112 14.57 1.49 -5.99
N TYR A 113 14.67 0.76 -4.89
CA TYR A 113 15.02 1.37 -3.62
C TYR A 113 16.52 1.71 -3.53
N THR A 114 17.38 1.01 -4.27
CA THR A 114 18.80 1.41 -4.45
C THR A 114 18.90 2.77 -5.15
N GLN A 115 18.15 2.99 -6.25
CA GLN A 115 18.16 4.31 -6.90
C GLN A 115 17.58 5.41 -6.00
N ARG A 116 16.49 5.12 -5.27
CA ARG A 116 15.82 6.11 -4.43
C ARG A 116 16.66 6.53 -3.23
N VAL A 117 17.25 5.58 -2.51
CA VAL A 117 18.05 5.87 -1.31
C VAL A 117 19.33 6.67 -1.66
N SER A 118 19.84 6.52 -2.88
CA SER A 118 21.00 7.25 -3.39
C SER A 118 20.69 8.65 -3.95
N ASP A 119 19.42 9.01 -4.10
CA ASP A 119 19.01 10.27 -4.71
C ASP A 119 18.79 11.37 -3.66
N GLY A 120 19.78 12.25 -3.51
CA GLY A 120 19.74 13.37 -2.57
C GLY A 120 18.68 14.44 -2.86
N ARG A 121 17.90 14.31 -3.93
CA ARG A 121 16.77 15.21 -4.24
C ARG A 121 15.46 14.75 -3.61
N LEU A 122 15.38 13.49 -3.19
CA LEU A 122 14.19 12.96 -2.53
C LEU A 122 14.08 13.51 -1.10
N SER A 123 12.84 13.57 -0.59
CA SER A 123 12.59 13.94 0.79
C SER A 123 13.16 12.89 1.75
N GLN A 124 13.48 13.32 2.98
CA GLN A 124 13.97 12.43 4.02
C GLN A 124 13.07 11.20 4.23
N ALA A 125 11.75 11.38 4.16
CA ALA A 125 10.78 10.30 4.29
C ALA A 125 10.90 9.24 3.18
N HIS A 126 11.16 9.65 1.92
CA HIS A 126 11.35 8.70 0.83
C HIS A 126 12.68 7.95 0.90
N VAL A 127 13.72 8.59 1.47
CA VAL A 127 15.02 7.96 1.70
C VAL A 127 14.95 6.97 2.87
N ASP A 128 14.25 7.33 3.95
CA ASP A 128 13.93 6.44 5.07
C ASP A 128 13.15 5.21 4.62
N GLU A 129 12.06 5.39 3.87
CA GLU A 129 11.27 4.29 3.29
C GLU A 129 12.14 3.39 2.40
N ALA A 130 12.96 3.97 1.52
CA ALA A 130 13.83 3.20 0.63
C ALA A 130 14.87 2.38 1.40
N LEU A 131 15.46 2.95 2.47
CA LEU A 131 16.39 2.23 3.32
C LEU A 131 15.73 1.06 4.04
N LYS A 132 14.52 1.25 4.59
CA LYS A 132 13.75 0.18 5.26
C LYS A 132 13.43 -0.97 4.32
N PHE A 133 12.99 -0.66 3.10
CA PHE A 133 12.75 -1.69 2.08
C PHE A 133 14.03 -2.45 1.69
N LEU A 134 15.15 -1.76 1.49
CA LEU A 134 16.42 -2.43 1.16
C LEU A 134 16.90 -3.36 2.28
N VAL A 135 16.83 -2.93 3.54
CA VAL A 135 17.22 -3.76 4.69
C VAL A 135 16.40 -5.06 4.72
N HIS A 136 15.11 -4.97 4.41
CA HIS A 136 14.22 -6.12 4.37
C HIS A 136 14.51 -7.03 3.17
N PHE A 137 14.44 -6.50 1.94
CA PHE A 137 14.51 -7.31 0.70
C PHE A 137 15.87 -7.99 0.47
N LEU A 138 16.97 -7.45 0.99
CA LEU A 138 18.25 -8.14 0.95
C LEU A 138 18.32 -9.34 1.93
N GLY A 139 17.42 -9.39 2.91
CA GLY A 139 17.11 -10.61 3.66
C GLY A 139 16.25 -11.56 2.83
N ASP A 140 15.11 -11.10 2.30
CA ASP A 140 14.15 -11.94 1.57
C ASP A 140 14.81 -12.72 0.43
N VAL A 141 15.64 -12.05 -0.38
CA VAL A 141 16.30 -12.63 -1.57
C VAL A 141 17.33 -13.72 -1.24
N THR A 142 17.56 -14.01 0.04
CA THR A 142 18.39 -15.16 0.46
C THR A 142 17.56 -16.32 1.00
N GLN A 143 16.26 -16.16 1.24
CA GLN A 143 15.38 -17.24 1.65
C GLN A 143 14.99 -18.05 0.41
N PRO A 144 15.43 -19.31 0.23
CA PRO A 144 15.24 -20.04 -1.03
C PRO A 144 13.80 -20.10 -1.55
N LEU A 145 12.80 -20.18 -0.67
CA LEU A 145 11.38 -20.22 -1.02
C LEU A 145 10.77 -18.84 -1.37
N HIS A 146 11.54 -17.75 -1.21
CA HIS A 146 11.23 -16.43 -1.76
C HIS A 146 11.67 -16.28 -3.21
N ASP A 147 12.49 -17.21 -3.70
CA ASP A 147 12.97 -17.25 -5.08
C ASP A 147 12.39 -18.47 -5.82
N GLU A 148 11.15 -18.86 -5.51
CA GLU A 148 10.49 -20.07 -6.00
C GLU A 148 8.97 -19.89 -6.15
N ALA A 149 8.41 -20.36 -7.27
CA ALA A 149 6.97 -20.30 -7.55
C ALA A 149 6.18 -21.51 -7.00
N TYR A 150 6.80 -22.69 -6.97
CA TYR A 150 6.17 -23.99 -6.69
C TYR A 150 5.36 -23.96 -5.40
N GLU A 151 4.07 -24.29 -5.50
CA GLU A 151 3.11 -24.31 -4.38
C GLU A 151 3.11 -22.99 -3.58
N VAL A 152 3.12 -21.85 -4.29
CA VAL A 152 3.10 -20.52 -3.69
C VAL A 152 4.35 -20.32 -2.82
N GLY A 153 5.51 -20.68 -3.39
CA GLY A 153 6.80 -20.71 -2.67
C GLY A 153 6.75 -21.65 -1.46
N GLY A 154 6.08 -22.79 -1.57
CA GLY A 154 5.93 -23.76 -0.49
C GLY A 154 4.88 -23.44 0.58
N ASN A 155 4.11 -22.35 0.46
CA ASN A 155 2.99 -22.05 1.36
C ASN A 155 1.88 -23.12 1.31
N ASP A 156 1.68 -23.72 0.13
CA ASP A 156 0.68 -24.76 -0.07
C ASP A 156 1.23 -26.17 0.21
N ILE A 157 2.52 -26.31 0.50
CA ILE A 157 3.11 -27.57 0.98
C ILE A 157 2.86 -27.69 2.49
N LYS A 158 1.76 -28.36 2.84
CA LYS A 158 1.41 -28.65 4.24
C LYS A 158 2.33 -29.72 4.82
N VAL A 159 2.93 -29.44 5.97
CA VAL A 159 3.91 -30.29 6.65
C VAL A 159 3.62 -30.35 8.14
N THR A 160 4.38 -31.16 8.87
CA THR A 160 4.39 -31.17 10.34
C THR A 160 5.81 -30.90 10.80
N PHE A 161 6.00 -29.96 11.71
CA PHE A 161 7.31 -29.63 12.29
C PHE A 161 7.23 -29.62 13.82
N ASP A 162 8.05 -30.45 14.47
CA ASP A 162 8.14 -30.56 15.93
C ASP A 162 6.77 -30.82 16.60
N GLY A 163 5.92 -31.61 15.91
CA GLY A 163 4.57 -31.97 16.32
C GLY A 163 3.46 -30.98 15.93
N TYR A 164 3.78 -29.86 15.27
CA TYR A 164 2.81 -28.84 14.88
C TYR A 164 2.48 -28.90 13.39
N PRO A 165 1.18 -28.79 13.01
CA PRO A 165 0.79 -28.70 11.61
C PRO A 165 1.08 -27.29 11.07
N ASP A 166 1.97 -27.20 10.09
CA ASP A 166 2.48 -25.95 9.51
C ASP A 166 2.53 -26.03 7.96
N ASN A 167 3.27 -25.11 7.34
CA ASN A 167 3.62 -25.16 5.93
C ASN A 167 5.13 -24.94 5.74
N LEU A 168 5.67 -25.49 4.65
CA LEU A 168 7.11 -25.50 4.42
C LEU A 168 7.73 -24.09 4.42
N HIS A 169 7.02 -23.10 3.88
CA HIS A 169 7.51 -21.73 3.85
C HIS A 169 7.68 -21.15 5.25
N ALA A 170 6.64 -21.26 6.09
CA ALA A 170 6.68 -20.79 7.48
C ALA A 170 7.77 -21.49 8.32
N ASP A 171 8.01 -22.78 8.07
CA ASP A 171 9.10 -23.52 8.73
C ASP A 171 10.47 -22.91 8.40
N TRP A 172 10.73 -22.63 7.12
CA TRP A 172 11.98 -22.00 6.68
C TRP A 172 12.14 -20.58 7.22
N ASP A 173 11.10 -19.75 7.16
CA ASP A 173 11.17 -18.37 7.63
C ASP A 173 11.35 -18.25 9.14
N THR A 174 10.61 -19.08 9.89
CA THR A 174 10.30 -18.78 11.29
C THR A 174 10.71 -19.93 12.20
N TYR A 175 10.15 -21.12 12.00
CA TYR A 175 10.24 -22.16 13.02
C TYR A 175 11.61 -22.83 13.08
N ILE A 176 12.26 -23.08 11.95
CA ILE A 176 13.63 -23.61 11.91
C ILE A 176 14.64 -22.62 12.52
N PRO A 177 14.66 -21.32 12.13
CA PRO A 177 15.46 -20.31 12.81
C PRO A 177 15.20 -20.20 14.31
N GLN A 178 13.93 -20.13 14.72
CA GLN A 178 13.59 -20.02 16.15
C GLN A 178 13.93 -21.28 16.95
N LYS A 179 13.80 -22.47 16.37
CA LYS A 179 14.21 -23.73 16.98
C LYS A 179 15.73 -23.77 17.22
N LYS A 180 16.52 -23.24 16.28
CA LYS A 180 17.98 -23.13 16.40
C LYS A 180 18.39 -22.17 17.52
N VAL A 181 17.77 -21.00 17.57
CA VAL A 181 18.16 -19.93 18.51
C VAL A 181 17.53 -20.11 19.89
N GLY A 182 16.34 -20.73 19.98
CA GLY A 182 15.57 -20.89 21.21
C GLY A 182 14.72 -19.66 21.58
N GLY A 183 14.50 -18.73 20.65
CA GLY A 183 13.77 -17.49 20.88
C GLY A 183 13.60 -16.65 19.61
N SER A 184 12.88 -15.54 19.72
CA SER A 184 12.56 -14.64 18.60
C SER A 184 12.70 -13.15 18.94
N LYS A 185 13.27 -12.84 20.11
CA LYS A 185 13.46 -11.45 20.57
C LYS A 185 14.63 -10.82 19.82
N LEU A 186 14.67 -9.50 19.84
CA LEU A 186 15.77 -8.73 19.26
C LEU A 186 17.13 -9.10 19.88
N THR A 187 17.16 -9.40 21.19
CA THR A 187 18.37 -9.89 21.89
C THR A 187 18.84 -11.26 21.41
N ASP A 188 17.90 -12.11 20.99
CA ASP A 188 18.18 -13.45 20.47
C ASP A 188 18.78 -13.32 19.07
N ALA A 189 18.20 -12.45 18.22
CA ALA A 189 18.73 -12.09 16.92
C ALA A 189 20.15 -11.50 17.02
N GLN A 190 20.39 -10.59 17.97
CA GLN A 190 21.70 -9.98 18.20
C GLN A 190 22.75 -11.03 18.59
N SER A 191 22.39 -11.97 19.47
CA SER A 191 23.28 -13.05 19.90
C SER A 191 23.62 -14.00 18.74
N TRP A 192 22.61 -14.36 17.94
CA TRP A 192 22.82 -15.21 16.76
C TRP A 192 23.65 -14.52 15.68
N ALA A 193 23.39 -13.24 15.42
CA ALA A 193 24.20 -12.43 14.51
C ALA A 193 25.67 -12.40 14.94
N GLY A 194 25.95 -12.22 16.24
CA GLY A 194 27.31 -12.26 16.77
C GLY A 194 28.02 -13.60 16.53
N ALA A 195 27.30 -14.72 16.67
CA ALA A 195 27.84 -16.05 16.35
C ALA A 195 28.14 -16.21 14.85
N LEU A 196 27.23 -15.78 13.97
CA LEU A 196 27.43 -15.83 12.52
C LEU A 196 28.57 -14.90 12.05
N VAL A 197 28.70 -13.72 12.65
CA VAL A 197 29.86 -12.82 12.42
C VAL A 197 31.17 -13.51 12.80
N ALA A 198 31.23 -14.20 13.95
CA ALA A 198 32.42 -14.94 14.35
C ALA A 198 32.79 -16.05 13.33
N GLU A 199 31.78 -16.74 12.78
CA GLU A 199 31.97 -17.72 11.71
C GLU A 199 32.47 -17.11 10.40
N ILE A 200 31.99 -15.91 10.04
CA ILE A 200 32.45 -15.15 8.86
C ILE A 200 33.89 -14.65 9.05
N GLU A 201 34.26 -14.17 10.24
CA GLU A 201 35.58 -13.56 10.47
C GLU A 201 36.68 -14.58 10.73
N SER A 202 36.34 -15.69 11.40
CA SER A 202 37.32 -16.63 11.94
C SER A 202 36.95 -18.11 11.83
N GLY A 203 35.68 -18.43 11.56
CA GLY A 203 35.19 -19.81 11.49
C GLY A 203 35.06 -20.37 10.08
N ALA A 204 34.08 -21.25 9.88
CA ALA A 204 33.91 -22.05 8.68
C ALA A 204 33.50 -21.23 7.45
N LEU A 205 32.91 -20.05 7.65
CA LEU A 205 32.40 -19.20 6.57
C LEU A 205 33.44 -18.24 6.01
N LYS A 206 34.56 -18.02 6.73
CA LYS A 206 35.63 -17.09 6.34
C LYS A 206 36.15 -17.28 4.91
N GLY A 207 36.39 -18.53 4.52
CA GLY A 207 36.92 -18.84 3.18
C GLY A 207 35.95 -18.54 2.03
N GLN A 208 34.65 -18.38 2.34
CA GLN A 208 33.58 -18.20 1.35
C GLN A 208 33.10 -16.75 1.26
N ALA A 209 33.22 -15.98 2.36
CA ALA A 209 32.62 -14.66 2.52
C ALA A 209 32.93 -13.68 1.38
N ALA A 210 34.19 -13.58 0.96
CA ALA A 210 34.60 -12.69 -0.14
C ALA A 210 33.92 -13.03 -1.48
N GLY A 211 33.59 -14.31 -1.70
CA GLY A 211 32.88 -14.77 -2.88
C GLY A 211 31.40 -14.37 -2.90
N TRP A 212 30.79 -14.12 -1.74
CA TRP A 212 29.35 -13.81 -1.64
C TRP A 212 28.98 -12.45 -2.22
N ILE A 213 29.94 -11.51 -2.26
CA ILE A 213 29.79 -10.15 -2.77
C ILE A 213 30.60 -9.92 -4.07
N ALA A 214 31.24 -10.97 -4.58
CA ALA A 214 32.04 -10.87 -5.79
C ALA A 214 31.12 -10.55 -6.99
N GLY A 215 31.40 -9.43 -7.66
CA GLY A 215 30.60 -8.95 -8.79
C GLY A 215 29.36 -8.14 -8.39
N ASP A 216 29.17 -7.83 -7.10
CA ASP A 216 28.14 -6.87 -6.67
C ASP A 216 28.44 -5.49 -7.25
N SER A 217 27.44 -4.88 -7.87
CA SER A 217 27.55 -3.54 -8.46
C SER A 217 26.24 -2.79 -8.35
N ILE A 218 26.24 -1.67 -7.63
CA ILE A 218 25.07 -0.79 -7.52
C ILE A 218 24.72 -0.09 -8.84
N ALA A 219 25.64 -0.11 -9.82
CA ALA A 219 25.38 0.41 -11.16
C ALA A 219 24.51 -0.55 -11.99
N ASP A 220 24.47 -1.83 -11.62
CA ASP A 220 23.60 -2.85 -12.20
C ASP A 220 22.92 -3.65 -11.07
N PRO A 221 21.93 -3.03 -10.39
CA PRO A 221 21.26 -3.64 -9.26
C PRO A 221 20.43 -4.85 -9.65
N ILE A 222 19.87 -4.88 -10.87
CA ILE A 222 19.09 -6.02 -11.39
C ILE A 222 20.00 -7.24 -11.54
N ALA A 223 21.18 -7.11 -12.17
CA ALA A 223 22.10 -8.23 -12.30
C ALA A 223 22.63 -8.72 -10.95
N SER A 224 22.89 -7.80 -10.01
CA SER A 224 23.34 -8.16 -8.66
C SER A 224 22.27 -8.94 -7.89
N ALA A 225 21.04 -8.43 -7.85
CA ALA A 225 19.93 -9.10 -7.18
C ALA A 225 19.52 -10.41 -7.87
N THR A 226 19.60 -10.50 -9.20
CA THR A 226 19.37 -11.77 -9.94
C THR A 226 20.38 -12.84 -9.55
N ARG A 227 21.65 -12.47 -9.34
CA ARG A 227 22.68 -13.42 -8.87
C ARG A 227 22.38 -13.90 -7.45
N TRP A 228 21.92 -13.02 -6.56
CA TRP A 228 21.56 -13.40 -5.19
C TRP A 228 20.34 -14.32 -5.16
N ALA A 229 19.30 -13.98 -5.93
CA ALA A 229 18.11 -14.81 -6.09
C ALA A 229 18.45 -16.19 -6.68
N SER A 230 19.31 -16.24 -7.71
CA SER A 230 19.77 -17.49 -8.32
C SER A 230 20.59 -18.36 -7.34
N ASP A 231 21.42 -17.73 -6.50
CA ASP A 231 22.19 -18.41 -5.46
C ASP A 231 21.28 -19.04 -4.40
N ALA A 232 20.20 -18.36 -4.00
CA ALA A 232 19.21 -18.89 -3.05
C ALA A 232 18.32 -19.96 -3.68
N ASN A 233 17.76 -19.71 -4.88
CA ASN A 233 16.92 -20.65 -5.64
C ASN A 233 17.63 -22.00 -5.90
N ALA A 234 18.94 -22.03 -6.11
CA ALA A 234 19.69 -23.28 -6.26
C ALA A 234 19.58 -24.22 -5.04
N TYR A 235 19.35 -23.69 -3.84
CA TYR A 235 19.10 -24.49 -2.64
C TYR A 235 17.71 -25.11 -2.61
N VAL A 236 16.76 -24.65 -3.44
CA VAL A 236 15.43 -25.28 -3.55
C VAL A 236 15.57 -26.72 -4.02
N CYS A 237 16.29 -26.93 -5.12
CA CYS A 237 16.53 -28.25 -5.69
C CYS A 237 17.50 -29.10 -4.86
N SER A 238 18.52 -28.50 -4.25
CA SER A 238 19.58 -29.26 -3.59
C SER A 238 19.34 -29.54 -2.11
N VAL A 239 18.54 -28.72 -1.42
CA VAL A 239 18.37 -28.78 0.04
C VAL A 239 16.90 -28.71 0.46
N VAL A 240 16.12 -27.74 -0.05
CA VAL A 240 14.74 -27.53 0.42
C VAL A 240 13.86 -28.73 0.11
N MET A 241 13.87 -29.22 -1.13
CA MET A 241 13.01 -30.31 -1.57
C MET A 241 13.68 -31.26 -2.56
N PRO A 242 14.89 -31.79 -2.27
CA PRO A 242 15.67 -32.60 -3.22
C PRO A 242 14.98 -33.90 -3.68
N ASN A 243 14.04 -34.40 -2.89
CA ASN A 243 13.24 -35.59 -3.19
C ASN A 243 11.78 -35.25 -3.55
N GLY A 244 11.49 -33.98 -3.85
CA GLY A 244 10.17 -33.45 -4.14
C GLY A 244 9.32 -33.18 -2.88
N ALA A 245 8.31 -32.33 -3.03
CA ALA A 245 7.44 -31.89 -1.93
C ALA A 245 6.71 -33.06 -1.23
N ALA A 246 6.29 -34.08 -1.97
CA ALA A 246 5.58 -35.24 -1.42
C ALA A 246 6.41 -36.03 -0.39
N ALA A 247 7.74 -35.97 -0.45
CA ALA A 247 8.60 -36.59 0.56
C ALA A 247 8.53 -35.86 1.91
N LEU A 248 8.31 -34.55 1.89
CA LEU A 248 8.23 -33.68 3.08
C LEU A 248 6.90 -33.83 3.83
N GLN A 249 5.91 -34.50 3.23
CA GLN A 249 4.56 -34.66 3.79
C GLN A 249 4.33 -36.04 4.45
N GLN A 250 5.36 -36.89 4.51
CA GLN A 250 5.26 -38.27 5.00
C GLN A 250 5.48 -38.43 6.51
N GLY A 251 5.74 -37.33 7.24
CA GLY A 251 6.01 -37.36 8.67
C GLY A 251 6.37 -35.99 9.21
N ASP A 252 6.95 -35.99 10.41
CA ASP A 252 7.49 -34.78 11.03
C ASP A 252 8.86 -34.45 10.39
N LEU A 253 9.06 -33.18 10.05
CA LEU A 253 10.33 -32.67 9.54
C LEU A 253 11.41 -32.61 10.63
N TYR A 254 11.03 -32.62 11.91
CA TYR A 254 11.97 -32.72 13.01
C TYR A 254 12.19 -34.18 13.45
N PRO A 255 13.44 -34.63 13.66
CA PRO A 255 14.69 -33.86 13.59
C PRO A 255 15.44 -33.96 12.26
N ASP A 256 15.10 -34.91 11.39
CA ASP A 256 15.97 -35.30 10.27
C ASP A 256 16.07 -34.22 9.19
N TYR A 257 14.93 -33.68 8.74
CA TYR A 257 14.91 -32.59 7.78
C TYR A 257 15.55 -31.33 8.39
N TYR A 258 15.18 -30.97 9.62
CA TYR A 258 15.80 -29.87 10.36
C TYR A 258 17.34 -29.94 10.37
N ASN A 259 17.90 -31.08 10.75
CA ASN A 259 19.35 -31.29 10.82
C ASN A 259 20.02 -31.16 9.45
N SER A 260 19.31 -31.52 8.38
CA SER A 260 19.82 -31.43 7.00
C SER A 260 19.82 -29.99 6.45
N VAL A 261 18.93 -29.12 6.91
CA VAL A 261 18.72 -27.78 6.33
C VAL A 261 19.26 -26.63 7.18
N ILE A 262 19.43 -26.82 8.50
CA ILE A 262 19.77 -25.71 9.41
C ILE A 262 21.11 -25.03 9.06
N GLY A 263 22.09 -25.78 8.56
CA GLY A 263 23.35 -25.20 8.09
C GLY A 263 23.17 -24.27 6.89
N THR A 264 22.23 -24.59 6.00
CA THR A 264 21.87 -23.73 4.85
C THR A 264 21.13 -22.48 5.30
N VAL A 265 20.23 -22.60 6.27
CA VAL A 265 19.54 -21.44 6.88
C VAL A 265 20.54 -20.45 7.48
N GLU A 266 21.49 -20.93 8.27
CA GLU A 266 22.56 -20.11 8.84
C GLU A 266 23.43 -19.45 7.76
N LEU A 267 23.80 -20.20 6.71
CA LEU A 267 24.56 -19.68 5.57
C LEU A 267 23.81 -18.56 4.83
N GLN A 268 22.52 -18.73 4.56
CA GLN A 268 21.73 -17.77 3.79
C GLN A 268 21.46 -16.48 4.59
N ILE A 269 21.27 -16.57 5.91
CA ILE A 269 21.19 -15.40 6.80
C ILE A 269 22.53 -14.66 6.85
N ALA A 270 23.64 -15.40 6.97
CA ALA A 270 24.99 -14.82 6.95
C ALA A 270 25.27 -14.08 5.63
N LYS A 271 24.93 -14.69 4.48
CA LYS A 271 25.03 -14.06 3.16
C LYS A 271 24.17 -12.78 3.07
N GLY A 272 22.92 -12.83 3.55
CA GLY A 272 22.01 -11.68 3.52
C GLY A 272 22.60 -10.48 4.25
N GLY A 273 23.08 -10.68 5.47
CA GLY A 273 23.72 -9.62 6.26
C GLY A 273 25.02 -9.10 5.65
N TYR A 274 25.88 -10.00 5.15
CA TYR A 274 27.16 -9.62 4.54
C TYR A 274 26.97 -8.83 3.23
N ARG A 275 26.02 -9.27 2.38
CA ARG A 275 25.62 -8.56 1.15
C ARG A 275 25.00 -7.21 1.46
N LEU A 276 24.10 -7.13 2.45
CA LEU A 276 23.48 -5.87 2.88
C LEU A 276 24.52 -4.86 3.37
N GLY A 277 25.47 -5.28 4.20
CA GLY A 277 26.58 -4.42 4.64
C GLY A 277 27.40 -3.86 3.46
N ASN A 278 27.81 -4.73 2.54
CA ASN A 278 28.52 -4.33 1.32
C ASN A 278 27.69 -3.37 0.46
N TRP A 279 26.40 -3.66 0.26
CA TRP A 279 25.51 -2.87 -0.59
C TRP A 279 25.32 -1.45 -0.07
N LEU A 280 25.05 -1.30 1.24
CA LEU A 280 24.90 0.01 1.88
C LEU A 280 26.21 0.82 1.84
N ASN A 281 27.36 0.18 2.05
CA ASN A 281 28.67 0.83 1.91
C ASN A 281 28.91 1.37 0.49
N ASN A 282 28.52 0.60 -0.53
CA ASN A 282 28.66 1.01 -1.93
C ASN A 282 27.70 2.15 -2.28
N ILE A 283 26.45 2.08 -1.82
CA ILE A 283 25.44 3.15 -1.95
C ILE A 283 25.98 4.47 -1.37
N TYR A 284 26.49 4.42 -0.13
CA TYR A 284 27.02 5.61 0.55
C TYR A 284 28.23 6.19 -0.21
N SER A 285 29.18 5.34 -0.60
CA SER A 285 30.38 5.75 -1.33
C SER A 285 30.07 6.42 -2.67
N THR A 286 29.02 5.96 -3.36
CA THR A 286 28.62 6.50 -4.67
C THR A 286 27.77 7.76 -4.56
N LYS A 287 27.02 7.95 -3.47
CA LYS A 287 26.30 9.21 -3.19
C LYS A 287 27.24 10.42 -3.18
N ILE A 288 28.50 10.23 -2.79
CA ILE A 288 29.57 11.25 -2.80
C ILE A 288 30.01 11.58 -4.25
N ALA A 289 29.84 10.65 -5.20
CA ALA A 289 30.13 10.81 -6.61
C ALA A 289 28.89 11.28 -7.42
N LYS A 290 28.45 12.52 -7.16
CA LYS A 290 27.58 13.39 -7.99
C LYS A 290 26.71 12.71 -9.07
N ARG A 291 25.40 12.53 -8.81
CA ARG A 291 24.40 12.53 -9.90
C ARG A 291 24.19 13.97 -10.38
N SER A 292 24.21 14.17 -11.71
CA SER A 292 23.94 15.46 -12.34
C SER A 292 22.58 16.01 -11.90
N VAL A 293 22.53 17.31 -11.58
CA VAL A 293 21.31 18.04 -11.20
C VAL A 293 20.26 17.99 -12.33
N ASP A 294 20.70 17.71 -13.56
CA ASP A 294 19.87 17.73 -14.77
C ASP A 294 19.22 16.38 -15.15
N ALA A 295 19.47 15.29 -14.40
CA ALA A 295 18.81 14.01 -14.66
C ALA A 295 17.33 14.02 -14.20
N PRO A 296 16.40 13.29 -14.83
CA PRO A 296 15.05 13.11 -14.29
C PRO A 296 15.06 12.52 -12.87
N LEU A 297 14.03 12.82 -12.06
CA LEU A 297 13.81 12.11 -10.79
C LEU A 297 13.49 10.63 -11.07
N PRO A 298 13.93 9.69 -10.22
CA PRO A 298 13.57 8.29 -10.36
C PRO A 298 12.04 8.13 -10.30
N ASP A 299 11.50 7.24 -11.13
CA ASP A 299 10.10 6.83 -10.99
C ASP A 299 9.92 6.14 -9.65
N LEU A 300 9.23 6.81 -8.73
CA LEU A 300 9.00 6.29 -7.39
C LEU A 300 8.21 4.98 -7.41
N SER A 301 7.41 4.73 -8.46
CA SER A 301 6.68 3.49 -8.63
C SER A 301 7.54 2.32 -9.12
N GLY A 302 8.76 2.58 -9.62
CA GLY A 302 9.68 1.58 -10.15
C GLY A 302 9.19 0.86 -11.41
N ARG A 303 8.17 1.40 -12.10
CA ARG A 303 7.57 0.76 -13.29
C ARG A 303 8.52 0.77 -14.48
N ASP A 304 9.45 1.71 -14.51
CA ASP A 304 10.54 1.81 -15.49
C ASP A 304 11.51 0.63 -15.42
N LEU A 305 11.56 -0.08 -14.30
CA LEU A 305 12.43 -1.23 -14.08
C LEU A 305 11.73 -2.57 -14.39
N LEU A 306 10.42 -2.58 -14.64
CA LEU A 306 9.66 -3.82 -14.83
C LEU A 306 9.85 -4.44 -16.21
N PRO A 307 9.88 -5.79 -16.31
CA PRO A 307 9.95 -6.46 -17.60
C PRO A 307 8.64 -6.31 -18.39
N VAL A 308 8.70 -6.59 -19.70
CA VAL A 308 7.51 -6.52 -20.58
C VAL A 308 6.47 -7.56 -20.13
N GLY A 309 5.21 -7.14 -20.01
CA GLY A 309 4.12 -7.98 -19.49
C GLY A 309 3.94 -9.30 -20.25
N ARG A 310 4.04 -10.41 -19.51
CA ARG A 310 3.75 -11.78 -19.96
C ARG A 310 2.50 -12.33 -19.23
N PRO A 311 1.77 -13.31 -19.80
CA PRO A 311 0.66 -13.98 -19.12
C PRO A 311 1.09 -14.59 -17.77
N LEU A 312 0.21 -14.51 -16.78
CA LEU A 312 0.49 -15.01 -15.43
C LEU A 312 0.51 -16.54 -15.39
N SER A 313 1.45 -17.10 -14.62
CA SER A 313 1.53 -18.53 -14.34
C SER A 313 0.46 -18.97 -13.32
N ARG A 314 0.29 -20.29 -13.15
CA ARG A 314 -0.61 -20.86 -12.14
C ARG A 314 -0.24 -20.44 -10.72
N ALA A 315 1.05 -20.35 -10.41
CA ALA A 315 1.52 -19.90 -9.09
C ALA A 315 1.17 -18.42 -8.85
N LYS A 316 1.43 -17.54 -9.82
CA LYS A 316 1.06 -16.12 -9.75
C LYS A 316 -0.45 -15.93 -9.59
N LEU A 317 -1.25 -16.73 -10.31
CA LEU A 317 -2.71 -16.74 -10.16
C LEU A 317 -3.16 -17.27 -8.79
N ALA A 318 -2.52 -18.32 -8.26
CA ALA A 318 -2.81 -18.86 -6.93
C ALA A 318 -2.44 -17.87 -5.82
N ARG A 319 -1.31 -17.16 -5.94
CA ARG A 319 -0.93 -16.07 -5.04
C ARG A 319 -1.91 -14.90 -5.11
N GLU A 320 -2.33 -14.51 -6.32
CA GLU A 320 -3.40 -13.51 -6.50
C GLU A 320 -4.71 -13.95 -5.86
N ALA A 321 -5.05 -15.24 -5.99
CA ALA A 321 -6.22 -15.84 -5.36
C ALA A 321 -6.07 -15.94 -3.83
N MET A 322 -4.88 -16.16 -3.27
CA MET A 322 -4.62 -16.11 -1.83
C MET A 322 -4.63 -14.68 -1.29
N ASP A 323 -4.17 -13.70 -2.08
CA ASP A 323 -4.35 -12.28 -1.74
C ASP A 323 -5.84 -11.92 -1.78
N GLN A 324 -6.61 -12.47 -2.73
CA GLN A 324 -8.07 -12.35 -2.76
C GLN A 324 -8.77 -13.11 -1.61
N ALA A 325 -8.32 -14.30 -1.24
CA ALA A 325 -8.86 -15.07 -0.12
C ALA A 325 -8.47 -14.43 1.24
N SER A 326 -7.31 -13.79 1.33
CA SER A 326 -6.94 -12.91 2.46
C SER A 326 -7.75 -11.62 2.43
N ARG A 327 -8.11 -11.07 1.25
CA ARG A 327 -9.13 -10.01 1.15
C ARG A 327 -10.48 -10.52 1.64
N GLU A 328 -10.85 -11.78 1.42
CA GLU A 328 -12.11 -12.38 1.92
C GLU A 328 -12.07 -12.72 3.41
N SER A 329 -10.92 -13.17 3.94
CA SER A 329 -10.74 -13.42 5.37
C SER A 329 -10.64 -12.13 6.18
N ALA A 330 -10.07 -11.06 5.61
CA ALA A 330 -10.12 -9.70 6.18
C ALA A 330 -11.48 -9.02 5.93
N ARG A 331 -12.25 -9.50 4.94
CA ARG A 331 -13.66 -9.14 4.68
C ARG A 331 -14.63 -10.25 5.10
N ASN A 332 -14.35 -10.98 6.19
CA ASN A 332 -15.43 -11.68 6.87
C ASN A 332 -16.13 -10.63 7.76
N THR A 333 -16.65 -9.55 7.17
CA THR A 333 -18.04 -9.49 6.68
C THR A 333 -18.19 -8.87 5.29
N LEU A 334 -18.33 -9.70 4.24
CA LEU A 334 -19.16 -9.37 3.09
C LEU A 334 -20.59 -9.48 3.62
N VAL A 335 -21.20 -8.33 3.91
CA VAL A 335 -22.61 -8.29 4.30
C VAL A 335 -23.38 -8.84 3.08
N MET A 336 -23.83 -10.09 3.15
CA MET A 336 -24.62 -10.75 2.11
C MET A 336 -25.90 -9.95 1.77
N ASP A 337 -26.26 -8.97 2.59
CA ASP A 337 -27.35 -8.02 2.36
C ASP A 337 -27.00 -6.92 1.32
N ALA A 338 -25.76 -6.85 0.83
CA ALA A 338 -25.33 -5.85 -0.15
C ALA A 338 -25.78 -6.17 -1.59
N PHE A 339 -26.06 -7.44 -1.91
CA PHE A 339 -26.51 -7.87 -3.24
C PHE A 339 -28.00 -8.15 -3.24
N THR A 340 -28.79 -7.14 -3.59
CA THR A 340 -30.24 -7.29 -3.74
C THR A 340 -30.57 -8.27 -4.89
N PRO A 341 -31.68 -9.03 -4.84
CA PRO A 341 -32.14 -9.85 -5.96
C PRO A 341 -32.22 -9.09 -7.29
N GLU A 342 -32.48 -7.78 -7.20
CA GLU A 342 -32.53 -6.89 -8.36
C GLU A 342 -31.13 -6.56 -8.92
N SER A 343 -30.11 -6.43 -8.07
CA SER A 343 -28.71 -6.30 -8.49
C SER A 343 -28.24 -7.56 -9.22
N VAL A 344 -28.62 -8.74 -8.73
CA VAL A 344 -28.33 -10.02 -9.39
C VAL A 344 -29.06 -10.12 -10.74
N ARG A 345 -30.33 -9.72 -10.81
CA ARG A 345 -31.09 -9.67 -12.06
C ARG A 345 -30.42 -8.78 -13.12
N ARG A 346 -29.95 -7.59 -12.71
CA ARG A 346 -29.24 -6.65 -13.59
C ARG A 346 -27.91 -7.21 -14.04
N PHE A 347 -27.20 -7.93 -13.17
CA PHE A 347 -25.97 -8.62 -13.54
C PHE A 347 -26.21 -9.70 -14.59
N ILE A 348 -27.21 -10.55 -14.37
CA ILE A 348 -27.61 -11.57 -15.35
C ILE A 348 -27.99 -10.91 -16.67
N GLN A 349 -28.78 -9.84 -16.66
CA GLN A 349 -29.15 -9.10 -17.87
C GLN A 349 -27.90 -8.59 -18.60
N PHE A 350 -26.95 -7.97 -17.87
CA PHE A 350 -25.69 -7.51 -18.44
C PHE A 350 -24.92 -8.63 -19.14
N LEU A 351 -24.84 -9.82 -18.56
CA LEU A 351 -24.14 -10.96 -19.17
C LEU A 351 -24.76 -11.40 -20.50
N TYR A 352 -26.06 -11.19 -20.71
CA TYR A 352 -26.74 -11.55 -21.96
C TYR A 352 -26.85 -10.41 -22.97
N THR A 353 -26.86 -9.14 -22.52
CA THR A 353 -27.16 -7.99 -23.40
C THR A 353 -26.05 -6.94 -23.44
N ASN A 354 -24.97 -7.08 -22.68
CA ASN A 354 -23.95 -6.05 -22.42
C ASN A 354 -24.53 -4.72 -21.91
N ASP A 355 -25.72 -4.78 -21.31
CA ASP A 355 -26.43 -3.64 -20.72
C ASP A 355 -27.38 -4.12 -19.62
N TYR A 356 -27.79 -3.25 -18.70
CA TYR A 356 -28.74 -3.61 -17.64
C TYR A 356 -29.82 -2.54 -17.44
N ASP A 357 -31.01 -2.93 -16.99
CA ASP A 357 -32.13 -2.00 -16.79
C ASP A 357 -31.78 -0.91 -15.75
N ALA A 358 -32.23 0.32 -16.00
CA ALA A 358 -32.07 1.50 -15.15
C ALA A 358 -33.40 2.21 -14.83
N THR A 359 -34.54 1.68 -15.31
CA THR A 359 -35.82 2.40 -15.35
C THR A 359 -36.73 2.16 -14.14
N ASN A 360 -36.67 0.98 -13.49
CA ASN A 360 -37.47 0.65 -12.30
C ASN A 360 -36.60 0.57 -11.03
N ILE A 361 -36.09 1.71 -10.55
CA ILE A 361 -35.34 1.79 -9.27
C ILE A 361 -36.32 2.20 -8.17
N HIS A 362 -37.36 1.38 -7.96
CA HIS A 362 -38.49 1.70 -7.08
C HIS A 362 -38.53 0.96 -5.74
N ASP A 363 -37.75 -0.12 -5.52
CA ASP A 363 -37.81 -0.94 -4.28
C ASP A 363 -36.53 -1.12 -3.45
N GLU A 364 -35.39 -0.49 -3.79
CA GLU A 364 -34.24 -0.48 -2.89
C GLU A 364 -34.46 0.54 -1.76
N GLN A 365 -34.89 0.08 -0.57
CA GLN A 365 -34.79 0.84 0.68
C GLN A 365 -33.48 0.52 1.41
N PRO A 366 -32.92 1.46 2.19
CA PRO A 366 -31.86 1.14 3.14
C PRO A 366 -32.43 0.20 4.21
N GLN A 367 -31.83 -0.98 4.40
CA GLN A 367 -32.12 -1.81 5.56
C GLN A 367 -31.44 -1.17 6.80
N PRO A 368 -32.14 -1.00 7.93
CA PRO A 368 -31.50 -0.50 9.14
C PRO A 368 -30.48 -1.51 9.64
N ALA A 369 -29.30 -1.02 10.03
CA ALA A 369 -28.29 -1.81 10.73
C ALA A 369 -28.95 -2.48 11.95
N LYS A 370 -28.88 -3.81 12.04
CA LYS A 370 -29.22 -4.52 13.28
C LYS A 370 -28.27 -4.04 14.37
N SER A 371 -28.75 -3.19 15.27
CA SER A 371 -28.08 -2.92 16.53
C SER A 371 -27.88 -4.25 17.24
N ALA A 372 -26.66 -4.52 17.69
CA ALA A 372 -26.36 -5.64 18.58
C ALA A 372 -27.38 -5.63 19.73
N ALA A 373 -28.20 -6.68 19.79
CA ALA A 373 -29.14 -6.88 20.87
C ALA A 373 -28.34 -7.11 22.17
N THR A 374 -28.28 -6.09 23.01
CA THR A 374 -27.99 -6.27 24.44
C THR A 374 -29.23 -6.85 25.08
N ASP A 375 -29.05 -8.04 25.65
CA ASP A 375 -29.99 -8.79 26.46
C ASP A 375 -30.61 -7.91 27.56
N GLU A 376 -31.92 -7.67 27.50
CA GLU A 376 -32.67 -7.05 28.58
C GLU A 376 -33.15 -8.13 29.55
N THR A 377 -32.61 -8.13 30.78
CA THR A 377 -33.35 -8.61 31.95
C THR A 377 -32.81 -7.96 33.23
N SER A 378 -33.56 -7.01 33.78
CA SER A 378 -34.08 -7.05 35.17
C SER A 378 -34.48 -5.66 35.68
N THR A 379 -35.70 -5.64 36.20
CA THR A 379 -36.44 -4.59 36.91
C THR A 379 -35.89 -4.30 38.31
N VAL A 380 -35.80 -3.03 38.75
CA VAL A 380 -36.19 -2.55 40.11
C VAL A 380 -36.51 -1.04 40.08
N GLU A 381 -37.59 -0.64 40.77
CA GLU A 381 -38.15 0.70 40.98
C GLU A 381 -37.45 1.58 42.05
N SER A 382 -37.70 2.90 41.98
CA SER A 382 -37.61 3.96 43.04
C SER A 382 -36.19 4.31 43.56
N ASP A 383 -35.78 5.55 43.88
CA ASP A 383 -36.48 6.76 44.33
C ASP A 383 -35.59 8.04 44.20
N SER A 384 -36.24 9.21 44.10
CA SER A 384 -35.83 10.59 44.49
C SER A 384 -34.38 11.15 44.29
N ASN A 385 -34.32 12.18 43.43
CA ASN A 385 -33.80 13.55 43.69
C ASN A 385 -32.28 13.81 43.86
N SER A 386 -31.60 14.33 42.82
CA SER A 386 -30.94 15.66 42.86
C SER A 386 -30.09 15.98 41.60
N THR A 387 -30.12 17.27 41.24
CA THR A 387 -29.14 18.05 40.44
C THR A 387 -29.00 17.80 38.93
N ALA A 388 -29.59 18.74 38.19
CA ALA A 388 -29.42 18.98 36.77
C ALA A 388 -28.06 19.62 36.43
N ASN A 389 -27.34 19.04 35.48
CA ASN A 389 -26.94 19.69 34.21
C ASN A 389 -25.87 18.82 33.50
N GLY A 390 -26.26 18.11 32.44
CA GLY A 390 -25.32 17.38 31.59
C GLY A 390 -25.95 16.60 30.44
N THR A 391 -27.21 16.18 30.55
CA THR A 391 -27.78 15.16 29.65
C THR A 391 -28.75 15.68 28.58
N ARG A 392 -28.86 17.00 28.39
CA ARG A 392 -29.82 17.57 27.42
C ARG A 392 -29.26 17.69 25.98
N ALA A 393 -27.95 17.50 25.78
CA ALA A 393 -27.32 17.57 24.46
C ALA A 393 -27.33 16.23 23.72
N THR A 394 -27.22 15.09 24.42
CA THR A 394 -27.13 13.76 23.78
C THR A 394 -28.47 13.21 23.30
N VAL A 395 -29.58 13.52 23.99
CA VAL A 395 -30.92 13.05 23.58
C VAL A 395 -31.49 13.85 22.40
N ALA A 396 -31.10 15.13 22.24
CA ALA A 396 -31.53 15.96 21.12
C ALA A 396 -30.74 15.72 19.81
N LEU A 397 -29.53 15.14 19.89
CA LEU A 397 -28.77 14.72 18.70
C LEU A 397 -29.20 13.35 18.15
N SER A 398 -29.74 12.46 18.99
CA SER A 398 -30.26 11.16 18.56
C SER A 398 -31.59 11.28 17.80
N SER A 399 -32.47 12.20 18.18
CA SER A 399 -33.73 12.41 17.45
C SER A 399 -33.54 13.08 16.08
N ARG A 400 -32.52 13.94 15.94
CA ARG A 400 -32.23 14.67 14.69
C ARG A 400 -31.49 13.83 13.64
N SER A 401 -30.68 12.87 14.08
CA SER A 401 -30.03 11.87 13.22
C SER A 401 -31.02 10.83 12.68
N THR A 402 -32.10 10.55 13.42
CA THR A 402 -33.14 9.60 13.00
C THR A 402 -34.09 10.21 11.95
N GLU A 403 -34.35 11.52 11.99
CA GLU A 403 -35.20 12.20 10.98
C GLU A 403 -34.51 12.39 9.62
N ILE A 404 -33.21 12.69 9.61
CA ILE A 404 -32.41 12.94 8.38
C ILE A 404 -32.24 11.66 7.54
N SER A 405 -32.07 10.50 8.20
CA SER A 405 -32.00 9.18 7.54
C SER A 405 -33.25 8.85 6.69
N SER A 406 -34.42 9.45 7.00
CA SER A 406 -35.68 9.13 6.34
C SER A 406 -36.00 9.97 5.10
N LEU A 407 -35.36 11.13 4.90
CA LEU A 407 -35.62 12.02 3.77
C LEU A 407 -34.68 11.75 2.59
N GLU A 408 -33.43 11.40 2.89
CA GLU A 408 -32.35 11.15 1.92
C GLU A 408 -32.55 9.85 1.13
N ALA A 409 -33.02 8.80 1.81
CA ALA A 409 -33.33 7.49 1.23
C ALA A 409 -34.50 7.50 0.21
N ARG A 410 -35.32 8.57 0.17
CA ARG A 410 -36.46 8.69 -0.75
C ARG A 410 -36.13 9.41 -2.06
N HIS A 411 -34.94 10.01 -2.18
CA HIS A 411 -34.58 10.76 -3.38
C HIS A 411 -34.23 9.83 -4.55
N PRO A 412 -34.83 9.98 -5.75
CA PRO A 412 -34.58 9.08 -6.89
C PRO A 412 -33.09 8.96 -7.26
N ALA A 413 -32.34 10.07 -7.23
CA ALA A 413 -30.91 10.08 -7.55
C ALA A 413 -30.06 9.24 -6.58
N PHE A 414 -30.40 9.22 -5.28
CA PHE A 414 -29.70 8.40 -4.28
C PHE A 414 -29.77 6.92 -4.64
N ARG A 415 -30.98 6.47 -5.00
CA ARG A 415 -31.26 5.08 -5.33
C ARG A 415 -30.63 4.66 -6.65
N ILE A 416 -30.61 5.56 -7.64
CA ILE A 416 -29.95 5.35 -8.93
C ILE A 416 -28.44 5.15 -8.72
N ILE A 417 -27.80 6.03 -7.95
CA ILE A 417 -26.36 5.97 -7.70
C ILE A 417 -26.01 4.70 -6.91
N LEU A 418 -26.77 4.38 -5.86
CA LEU A 418 -26.54 3.17 -5.05
C LEU A 418 -26.70 1.88 -5.88
N ALA A 419 -27.73 1.80 -6.72
CA ALA A 419 -27.94 0.66 -7.61
C ALA A 419 -26.77 0.48 -8.58
N HIS A 420 -26.22 1.57 -9.13
CA HIS A 420 -25.06 1.49 -10.00
C HIS A 420 -23.76 1.22 -9.25
N ALA A 421 -23.60 1.72 -8.03
CA ALA A 421 -22.46 1.38 -7.16
C ALA A 421 -22.44 -0.12 -6.84
N ARG A 422 -23.60 -0.75 -6.61
CA ARG A 422 -23.73 -2.20 -6.47
C ARG A 422 -23.34 -2.95 -7.75
N MET A 423 -23.77 -2.48 -8.92
CA MET A 423 -23.36 -3.09 -10.20
C MET A 423 -21.86 -2.96 -10.46
N ASN A 424 -21.27 -1.82 -10.09
CA ASN A 424 -19.83 -1.60 -10.10
C ASN A 424 -19.11 -2.58 -9.15
N ALA A 425 -19.63 -2.78 -7.94
CA ALA A 425 -19.10 -3.73 -6.97
C ALA A 425 -19.15 -5.18 -7.46
N ILE A 426 -20.25 -5.59 -8.10
CA ILE A 426 -20.40 -6.91 -8.71
C ILE A 426 -19.37 -7.08 -9.84
N GLY A 427 -19.23 -6.08 -10.71
CA GLY A 427 -18.26 -6.10 -11.79
C GLY A 427 -16.82 -6.18 -11.30
N ASP A 428 -16.48 -5.47 -10.22
CA ASP A 428 -15.16 -5.52 -9.60
C ASP A 428 -14.91 -6.87 -8.91
N HIS A 429 -15.92 -7.42 -8.25
CA HIS A 429 -15.82 -8.71 -7.56
C HIS A 429 -15.64 -9.89 -8.52
N TYR A 430 -16.35 -9.92 -9.65
CA TYR A 430 -16.29 -10.99 -10.64
C TYR A 430 -15.33 -10.71 -11.81
N ASP A 431 -14.50 -9.67 -11.72
CA ASP A 431 -13.56 -9.24 -12.76
C ASP A 431 -14.23 -9.09 -14.15
N VAL A 432 -15.26 -8.25 -14.22
CA VAL A 432 -16.01 -7.90 -15.43
C VAL A 432 -15.79 -6.41 -15.75
N PRO A 433 -14.67 -6.04 -16.43
CA PRO A 433 -14.27 -4.64 -16.61
C PRO A 433 -15.30 -3.79 -17.37
N ASP A 434 -15.99 -4.38 -18.33
CA ASP A 434 -17.02 -3.68 -19.11
C ASP A 434 -18.23 -3.29 -18.25
N LEU A 435 -18.57 -4.09 -17.23
CA LEU A 435 -19.62 -3.78 -16.27
C LEU A 435 -19.21 -2.63 -15.34
N VAL A 436 -17.98 -2.68 -14.82
CA VAL A 436 -17.39 -1.62 -13.99
C VAL A 436 -17.42 -0.29 -14.75
N LYS A 437 -17.00 -0.31 -16.01
CA LYS A 437 -16.98 0.86 -16.90
C LYS A 437 -18.38 1.41 -17.17
N LEU A 438 -19.34 0.55 -17.48
CA LEU A 438 -20.73 0.94 -17.73
C LEU A 438 -21.39 1.51 -16.47
N ALA A 439 -21.16 0.88 -15.32
CA ALA A 439 -21.68 1.35 -14.03
C ALA A 439 -21.11 2.72 -13.66
N ASN A 440 -19.80 2.93 -13.80
CA ASN A 440 -19.16 4.23 -13.58
C ASN A 440 -19.70 5.32 -14.50
N ALA A 441 -19.89 5.01 -15.79
CA ALA A 441 -20.48 5.96 -16.73
C ALA A 441 -21.89 6.40 -16.30
N ARG A 442 -22.72 5.46 -15.86
CA ARG A 442 -24.10 5.72 -15.41
C ARG A 442 -24.16 6.48 -14.08
N ILE A 443 -23.26 6.19 -13.14
CA ILE A 443 -23.09 6.96 -11.90
C ILE A 443 -22.76 8.42 -12.23
N ASN A 444 -21.81 8.64 -13.15
CA ASN A 444 -21.42 9.99 -13.57
C ASN A 444 -22.59 10.73 -14.24
N THR A 445 -23.36 10.07 -15.12
CA THR A 445 -24.56 10.66 -15.74
C THR A 445 -25.62 11.03 -14.69
N ALA A 446 -25.85 10.18 -13.69
CA ALA A 446 -26.80 10.44 -12.61
C ALA A 446 -26.41 11.66 -11.77
N MET A 447 -25.11 11.94 -11.62
CA MET A 447 -24.61 13.10 -10.88
C MET A 447 -24.57 14.40 -11.69
N VAL A 448 -24.28 14.33 -13.00
CA VAL A 448 -24.23 15.52 -13.89
C VAL A 448 -25.62 16.05 -14.25
N GLY A 449 -26.63 15.17 -14.30
CA GLY A 449 -28.00 15.56 -14.64
C GLY A 449 -28.77 16.32 -13.55
N ALA A 450 -28.18 16.51 -12.36
CA ALA A 450 -28.89 17.06 -11.21
C ALA A 450 -28.44 18.49 -10.87
N SER A 451 -29.41 19.37 -10.56
CA SER A 451 -29.16 20.79 -10.30
C SER A 451 -28.25 21.01 -9.07
N PRO A 452 -27.36 22.02 -9.07
CA PRO A 452 -26.55 22.42 -7.90
C PRO A 452 -27.35 22.81 -6.65
N ASP A 453 -28.63 23.13 -6.81
CA ASP A 453 -29.56 23.47 -5.72
C ASP A 453 -30.43 22.28 -5.29
N SER A 454 -30.10 21.08 -5.76
CA SER A 454 -30.96 19.92 -5.59
C SER A 454 -30.74 19.24 -4.23
N PRO A 455 -31.82 18.85 -3.51
CA PRO A 455 -31.75 18.32 -2.15
C PRO A 455 -30.85 17.09 -1.94
N TRP A 456 -30.50 16.34 -2.98
CA TRP A 456 -29.64 15.15 -2.88
C TRP A 456 -28.16 15.46 -2.61
N ILE A 457 -27.70 16.70 -2.83
CA ILE A 457 -26.31 17.12 -2.52
C ILE A 457 -26.04 16.99 -1.02
N ILE A 458 -27.08 17.12 -0.20
CA ILE A 458 -27.04 16.91 1.26
C ILE A 458 -26.66 15.46 1.58
N GLY A 459 -27.17 14.50 0.80
CA GLY A 459 -26.91 13.08 0.97
C GLY A 459 -25.65 12.56 0.27
N LEU A 460 -24.86 13.39 -0.43
CA LEU A 460 -23.63 12.97 -1.11
C LEU A 460 -22.61 12.27 -0.19
N PRO A 461 -22.35 12.76 1.03
CA PRO A 461 -21.50 12.03 1.98
C PRO A 461 -22.05 10.65 2.34
N ALA A 462 -23.35 10.54 2.62
CA ALA A 462 -23.98 9.25 2.94
C ALA A 462 -23.99 8.29 1.75
N ILE A 463 -24.17 8.80 0.52
CA ILE A 463 -24.01 8.02 -0.72
C ILE A 463 -22.58 7.52 -0.85
N ALA A 464 -21.60 8.37 -0.59
CA ALA A 464 -20.19 8.00 -0.68
C ALA A 464 -19.82 6.97 0.38
N GLU A 465 -20.29 7.11 1.62
CA GLU A 465 -20.14 6.10 2.67
C GLU A 465 -20.72 4.76 2.25
N ALA A 466 -22.01 4.73 1.89
CA ALA A 466 -22.68 3.50 1.48
C ALA A 466 -22.05 2.86 0.24
N ALA A 467 -21.60 3.66 -0.73
CA ALA A 467 -20.94 3.17 -1.93
C ALA A 467 -19.53 2.62 -1.63
N LEU A 468 -18.76 3.27 -0.76
CA LEU A 468 -17.42 2.84 -0.35
C LEU A 468 -17.45 1.62 0.60
N GLU A 469 -18.53 1.47 1.37
CA GLU A 469 -18.79 0.24 2.15
C GLU A 469 -19.06 -0.96 1.23
N ILE A 470 -19.69 -0.74 0.07
CA ILE A 470 -20.04 -1.81 -0.89
C ILE A 470 -18.88 -2.10 -1.85
N ALA A 471 -18.18 -1.08 -2.35
CA ALA A 471 -17.02 -1.22 -3.23
C ALA A 471 -16.00 -0.10 -3.05
N ASN A 472 -14.76 -0.50 -2.76
CA ASN A 472 -13.62 0.41 -2.68
C ASN A 472 -12.66 0.19 -3.86
N ASN A 473 -13.11 0.51 -5.08
CA ASN A 473 -12.23 0.59 -6.25
C ASN A 473 -11.92 2.04 -6.63
N GLY A 474 -10.74 2.24 -7.22
CA GLY A 474 -10.19 3.57 -7.50
C GLY A 474 -11.09 4.42 -8.40
N GLY A 475 -11.78 3.80 -9.37
CA GLY A 475 -12.67 4.51 -10.30
C GLY A 475 -13.92 5.09 -9.62
N LEU A 476 -14.58 4.30 -8.77
CA LEU A 476 -15.75 4.77 -8.02
C LEU A 476 -15.38 5.82 -6.97
N SER A 477 -14.26 5.62 -6.27
CA SER A 477 -13.74 6.55 -5.27
C SER A 477 -13.41 7.92 -5.88
N GLU A 478 -12.74 7.95 -7.05
CA GLU A 478 -12.42 9.20 -7.75
C GLU A 478 -13.68 9.95 -8.20
N ILE A 479 -14.67 9.23 -8.73
CA ILE A 479 -15.95 9.79 -9.18
C ILE A 479 -16.70 10.44 -8.00
N LEU A 480 -16.80 9.75 -6.87
CA LEU A 480 -17.48 10.25 -5.67
C LEU A 480 -16.71 11.41 -5.01
N ALA A 481 -15.39 11.29 -4.89
CA ALA A 481 -14.53 12.35 -4.35
C ALA A 481 -14.63 13.62 -5.20
N THR A 482 -14.68 13.49 -6.53
CA THR A 482 -14.87 14.63 -7.45
C THR A 482 -16.22 15.30 -7.22
N ALA A 483 -17.29 14.53 -7.02
CA ALA A 483 -18.62 15.05 -6.77
C ALA A 483 -18.73 15.78 -5.44
N VAL A 484 -18.15 15.22 -4.37
CA VAL A 484 -18.06 15.86 -3.05
C VAL A 484 -17.21 17.13 -3.11
N SER A 485 -16.06 17.08 -3.79
CA SER A 485 -15.15 18.22 -3.93
C SER A 485 -15.79 19.41 -4.64
N LYS A 486 -16.53 19.17 -5.74
CA LYS A 486 -17.25 20.22 -6.47
C LYS A 486 -18.31 20.95 -5.63
N ASN A 487 -18.88 20.26 -4.64
CA ASN A 487 -19.95 20.78 -3.79
C ASN A 487 -19.48 21.05 -2.35
N ILE A 488 -18.17 21.07 -2.11
CA ILE A 488 -17.63 21.02 -0.75
C ILE A 488 -18.04 22.22 0.11
N SER A 489 -18.16 23.41 -0.48
CA SER A 489 -18.64 24.59 0.25
C SER A 489 -20.07 24.41 0.76
N THR A 490 -20.96 23.85 -0.06
CA THR A 490 -22.36 23.59 0.32
C THR A 490 -22.44 22.52 1.40
N ILE A 491 -21.71 21.42 1.22
CA ILE A 491 -21.63 20.28 2.16
C ILE A 491 -21.11 20.74 3.53
N LEU A 492 -20.03 21.54 3.57
CA LEU A 492 -19.46 22.06 4.82
C LEU A 492 -20.39 23.07 5.52
N ASN A 493 -21.07 23.93 4.76
CA ASN A 493 -22.02 24.90 5.32
C ASN A 493 -23.26 24.23 5.93
N MET A 494 -23.65 23.06 5.40
CA MET A 494 -24.79 22.29 5.88
C MET A 494 -24.44 21.33 7.02
N GLY A 495 -23.15 21.12 7.31
CA GLY A 495 -22.69 20.28 8.42
C GLY A 495 -22.84 18.78 8.19
N THR A 496 -23.08 18.31 6.96
CA THR A 496 -23.40 16.90 6.67
C THR A 496 -22.21 15.94 6.80
N LEU A 497 -20.99 16.46 6.91
CA LEU A 497 -19.77 15.69 7.21
C LEU A 497 -19.48 15.57 8.71
N GLU A 498 -20.27 16.23 9.59
CA GLU A 498 -20.08 16.14 11.03
C GLU A 498 -20.56 14.78 11.57
N GLY A 499 -19.62 13.94 12.01
CA GLY A 499 -19.92 12.59 12.48
C GLY A 499 -19.87 11.50 11.39
N SER A 500 -19.52 11.88 10.17
CA SER A 500 -19.26 10.96 9.05
C SER A 500 -18.01 10.09 9.30
N SER A 501 -18.03 8.84 8.85
CA SER A 501 -16.88 7.92 8.92
C SER A 501 -15.82 8.24 7.86
N LEU A 502 -16.16 9.03 6.84
CA LEU A 502 -15.26 9.40 5.75
C LEU A 502 -14.07 10.25 6.20
N MET A 503 -14.17 10.95 7.34
CA MET A 503 -13.17 11.93 7.72
C MET A 503 -13.09 12.11 9.24
N THR A 504 -11.86 12.13 9.78
CA THR A 504 -11.64 12.38 11.21
C THR A 504 -12.01 13.83 11.59
N PRO A 505 -12.30 14.11 12.88
CA PRO A 505 -12.59 15.47 13.34
C PRO A 505 -11.49 16.48 13.00
N PHE A 506 -10.22 16.06 13.04
CA PHE A 506 -9.08 16.89 12.64
C PHE A 506 -9.10 17.22 11.15
N CYS A 507 -9.33 16.21 10.30
CA CYS A 507 -9.42 16.40 8.85
C CYS A 507 -10.61 17.28 8.46
N LEU A 508 -11.75 17.17 9.16
CA LEU A 508 -12.91 18.03 8.96
C LEU A 508 -12.60 19.50 9.29
N GLU A 509 -11.95 19.75 10.42
CA GLU A 509 -11.55 21.11 10.79
C GLU A 509 -10.52 21.69 9.82
N LEU A 510 -9.56 20.89 9.35
CA LEU A 510 -8.62 21.27 8.32
C LEU A 510 -9.34 21.64 7.00
N LEU A 511 -10.30 20.82 6.57
CA LEU A 511 -11.07 21.06 5.35
C LEU A 511 -11.92 22.33 5.44
N LYS A 512 -12.53 22.60 6.60
CA LYS A 512 -13.23 23.86 6.89
C LYS A 512 -12.29 25.07 6.73
N LYS A 513 -11.07 25.01 7.27
CA LYS A 513 -10.08 26.09 7.14
C LYS A 513 -9.61 26.27 5.70
N CYS A 514 -9.36 25.18 4.96
CA CYS A 514 -8.99 25.23 3.55
C CYS A 514 -10.11 25.84 2.69
N ASN A 515 -11.38 25.45 2.93
CA ASN A 515 -12.52 26.01 2.22
C ASN A 515 -12.68 27.51 2.48
N ALA A 516 -12.56 27.95 3.74
CA ALA A 516 -12.60 29.37 4.09
C ALA A 516 -11.47 30.18 3.42
N ALA A 517 -10.25 29.64 3.38
CA ALA A 517 -9.12 30.28 2.70
C ALA A 517 -9.37 30.39 1.18
N ASN A 518 -9.92 29.34 0.55
CA ASN A 518 -10.26 29.34 -0.88
C ASN A 518 -11.36 30.35 -1.21
N GLN A 519 -12.39 30.48 -0.36
CA GLN A 519 -13.45 31.47 -0.52
C GLN A 519 -12.90 32.91 -0.44
N ALA A 520 -12.07 33.20 0.56
CA ALA A 520 -11.41 34.51 0.68
C ALA A 520 -10.52 34.83 -0.53
N LEU A 521 -9.84 33.84 -1.10
CA LEU A 521 -9.05 34.01 -2.33
C LEU A 521 -9.95 34.32 -3.54
N SER A 522 -11.07 33.61 -3.68
CA SER A 522 -12.05 33.77 -4.77
C SER A 522 -12.68 35.16 -4.75
N GLU A 523 -12.99 35.71 -3.57
CA GLU A 523 -13.51 37.07 -3.41
C GLU A 523 -12.47 38.16 -3.74
N SER A 524 -11.19 37.91 -3.45
CA SER A 524 -10.09 38.84 -3.72
C SER A 524 -9.75 38.95 -5.22
N LEU A 525 -9.90 37.85 -5.96
CA LEU A 525 -9.43 37.71 -7.34
C LEU A 525 -10.09 38.70 -8.32
N PRO A 526 -11.43 38.91 -8.33
CA PRO A 526 -12.07 39.90 -9.22
C PRO A 526 -11.59 41.34 -8.98
N ASN A 527 -11.34 41.71 -7.72
CA ASN A 527 -10.87 43.05 -7.38
C ASN A 527 -9.42 43.28 -7.82
N LYS A 528 -8.55 42.28 -7.66
CA LYS A 528 -7.18 42.30 -8.18
C LYS A 528 -7.16 42.35 -9.70
N THR A 529 -7.98 41.53 -10.38
CA THR A 529 -8.13 41.56 -11.85
C THR A 529 -8.63 42.91 -12.35
N ARG A 530 -9.61 43.52 -11.68
CA ARG A 530 -10.10 44.87 -12.01
C ARG A 530 -9.01 45.93 -11.83
N THR A 531 -8.20 45.82 -10.78
CA THR A 531 -7.08 46.73 -10.51
C THR A 531 -5.98 46.58 -11.56
N LEU A 532 -5.62 45.34 -11.91
CA LEU A 532 -4.65 45.05 -12.96
C LEU A 532 -5.09 45.62 -14.31
N ASN A 533 -6.35 45.41 -14.69
CA ASN A 533 -6.91 45.96 -15.93
C ASN A 533 -6.87 47.49 -15.98
N LYS A 534 -7.13 48.17 -14.84
CA LYS A 534 -6.99 49.63 -14.74
C LYS A 534 -5.54 50.09 -14.91
N VAL A 535 -4.59 49.38 -14.32
CA VAL A 535 -3.15 49.67 -14.45
C VAL A 535 -2.68 49.45 -15.89
N CYS A 536 -3.03 48.32 -16.51
CA CYS A 536 -2.71 48.04 -17.91
C CYS A 536 -3.28 49.11 -18.85
N THR A 537 -4.51 49.57 -18.60
CA THR A 537 -5.13 50.65 -19.40
C THR A 537 -4.38 51.97 -19.25
N ARG A 538 -3.96 52.34 -18.03
CA ARG A 538 -3.15 53.54 -17.78
C ARG A 538 -1.79 53.45 -18.48
N TYR A 539 -1.14 52.28 -18.41
CA TYR A 539 0.14 52.06 -19.05
C TYR A 539 0.06 52.19 -20.58
N ARG A 540 -0.97 51.59 -21.21
CA ARG A 540 -1.21 51.75 -22.66
C ARG A 540 -1.40 53.23 -23.04
N LYS A 541 -2.22 53.98 -22.29
CA LYS A 541 -2.41 55.43 -22.55
C LYS A 541 -1.11 56.23 -22.42
N ALA A 542 -0.28 55.93 -21.43
CA ALA A 542 1.02 56.57 -21.24
C ALA A 542 1.99 56.24 -22.39
N ALA A 543 2.04 54.97 -22.82
CA ALA A 543 2.84 54.54 -23.95
C ALA A 543 2.43 55.25 -25.25
N ASP A 544 1.12 55.37 -25.53
CA ASP A 544 0.60 56.11 -26.68
C ASP A 544 0.97 57.60 -26.62
N GLN A 545 0.92 58.21 -25.44
CA GLN A 545 1.32 59.60 -25.24
C GLN A 545 2.81 59.82 -25.50
N VAL A 546 3.67 58.93 -25.00
CA VAL A 546 5.12 58.97 -25.28
C VAL A 546 5.40 58.80 -26.77
N ALA A 547 4.69 57.89 -27.46
CA ALA A 547 4.81 57.70 -28.90
C ALA A 547 4.43 58.97 -29.68
N ARG A 548 3.34 59.65 -29.29
CA ARG A 548 2.93 60.95 -29.86
C ARG A 548 3.96 62.04 -29.62
N GLN A 549 4.50 62.16 -28.41
CA GLN A 549 5.53 63.15 -28.08
C GLN A 549 6.83 62.91 -28.87
N ARG A 550 7.27 61.64 -29.01
CA ARG A 550 8.42 61.29 -29.85
C ARG A 550 8.21 61.68 -31.30
N LYS A 551 7.02 61.43 -31.86
CA LYS A 551 6.67 61.83 -33.23
C LYS A 551 6.67 63.35 -33.40
N ALA A 552 6.10 64.10 -32.44
CA ALA A 552 6.10 65.55 -32.46
C ALA A 552 7.52 66.14 -32.33
N ALA A 553 8.35 65.61 -31.44
CA ALA A 553 9.75 66.01 -31.30
C ALA A 553 10.55 65.73 -32.57
N PHE A 554 10.35 64.57 -33.21
CA PHE A 554 10.97 64.24 -34.49
C PHE A 554 10.59 65.24 -35.59
N ILE A 555 9.31 65.63 -35.69
CA ILE A 555 8.84 66.64 -36.65
C ILE A 555 9.48 68.00 -36.34
N LEU A 556 9.51 68.45 -35.09
CA LEU A 556 10.13 69.72 -34.70
C LEU A 556 11.64 69.75 -35.02
N ASN A 557 12.34 68.63 -34.87
CA ASN A 557 13.78 68.54 -35.13
C ASN A 557 14.12 68.42 -36.63
N THR A 558 13.19 67.96 -37.46
CA THR A 558 13.35 67.78 -38.91
C THR A 558 12.74 68.90 -39.74
N THR A 559 11.99 69.81 -39.12
CA THR A 559 11.46 70.99 -39.81
C THR A 559 12.60 72.01 -40.00
N PRO A 560 12.92 72.43 -41.23
CA PRO A 560 13.96 73.42 -41.48
C PRO A 560 13.59 74.74 -40.79
N LYS A 561 14.53 75.35 -40.06
CA LYS A 561 14.41 76.75 -39.63
C LYS A 561 14.22 77.60 -40.87
N ARG A 562 13.00 78.04 -41.17
CA ARG A 562 12.76 79.08 -42.16
C ARG A 562 13.45 80.34 -41.64
N ARG A 563 14.59 80.69 -42.24
CA ARG A 563 15.08 82.07 -42.26
C ARG A 563 13.97 82.90 -42.90
N CYS A 564 13.21 83.64 -42.10
CA CYS A 564 12.56 84.84 -42.60
C CYS A 564 13.71 85.82 -42.90
N GLY A 565 14.11 85.90 -44.17
CA GLY A 565 14.87 87.03 -44.66
C GLY A 565 13.90 88.19 -44.87
N MET A 566 14.00 89.19 -44.01
CA MET A 566 14.67 90.44 -44.37
C MET A 566 15.68 90.76 -43.30
#